data_AF-A0AA38IDR8-F1
#
_entry.id   AF-A0AA38IDR8-F1
#
_cell.length_a   1.000
_cell.length_b   1.000
_cell.length_c   1.000
_cell.angle_alpha   90.00
_cell.angle_beta   90.00
_cell.angle_gamma   90.00
#
_symmetry.space_group_name_H-M   'P 1'
#
loop_
_entity.id
_entity.type
_entity.pdbx_description
1 polymer ?
#
loop_
_entity_poly.entity_id
_entity_poly.type
_entity_poly.pdbx_seq_one_letter_code
_entity_poly.pdbx_strand_id
1 'polypeptide(L)'
;MNDNYAFRFSLACNIRYNFRRANFPKLYHEICTTDWSFLENGEDVNVVLAEFYSCFFNIMTASVPLNSIRPSKFPPWITREVQQNIKLKGYYRRKWVKFKNYRYYEEFKRLRSIVENQMDNSYKNYLEQVQSTIKSDPSS
;
A
#
# COMPACT_ATOMS: atom_id res chain seq x y z
N MET A 1 3.26 32.92 -11.16
CA MET A 1 2.01 33.01 -10.39
C MET A 1 0.93 32.39 -11.26
N ASN A 2 0.28 31.26 -10.98
CA ASN A 2 0.23 30.40 -9.80
C ASN A 2 -0.02 28.95 -10.28
N ASP A 3 1.00 28.08 -10.21
CA ASP A 3 0.87 26.63 -10.36
C ASP A 3 0.47 26.00 -9.01
N ASN A 4 -0.72 26.32 -8.49
CA ASN A 4 -1.04 26.00 -7.09
C ASN A 4 -2.48 25.55 -6.82
N TYR A 5 -3.08 24.80 -7.75
CA TYR A 5 -4.32 24.09 -7.47
C TYR A 5 -4.16 22.60 -7.75
N ALA A 6 -3.65 21.90 -6.74
CA ALA A 6 -4.18 20.63 -6.25
C ALA A 6 -4.39 19.45 -7.22
N PHE A 7 -3.66 19.34 -8.33
CA PHE A 7 -3.61 18.11 -9.14
C PHE A 7 -2.23 17.42 -9.15
N ARG A 8 -1.52 17.49 -8.03
CA ARG A 8 -0.48 16.51 -7.73
C ARG A 8 -1.06 15.40 -6.85
N PHE A 9 -1.93 14.57 -7.45
CA PHE A 9 -1.86 13.14 -7.14
C PHE A 9 -0.49 12.67 -7.63
N SER A 10 0.49 12.93 -6.78
CA SER A 10 1.85 12.53 -6.98
C SER A 10 1.86 11.01 -7.14
N LEU A 11 2.05 10.53 -8.37
CA LEU A 11 2.50 9.16 -8.65
C LEU A 11 3.81 8.83 -7.89
N ALA A 12 4.48 9.81 -7.28
CA ALA A 12 5.68 9.63 -6.45
C ALA A 12 5.38 9.53 -4.94
N CYS A 13 4.17 9.85 -4.49
CA CYS A 13 3.83 9.86 -3.07
C CYS A 13 3.08 8.57 -2.72
N ASN A 14 3.82 7.64 -2.13
CA ASN A 14 3.33 6.37 -1.60
C ASN A 14 2.50 6.59 -0.32
N ILE A 15 1.58 7.56 -0.32
CA ILE A 15 0.78 7.93 0.85
C ILE A 15 -0.70 7.88 0.46
N ARG A 16 -1.52 7.21 1.27
CA ARG A 16 -2.98 7.12 1.08
C ARG A 16 -3.72 7.39 2.37
N TYR A 17 -4.90 7.99 2.27
CA TYR A 17 -5.83 8.11 3.40
C TYR A 17 -6.18 6.73 3.97
N ASN A 18 -6.13 6.63 5.29
CA ASN A 18 -6.48 5.42 6.02
C ASN A 18 -7.86 5.58 6.66
N PHE A 19 -8.90 5.39 5.84
CA PHE A 19 -10.29 5.48 6.30
C PHE A 19 -10.64 4.46 7.38
N ARG A 20 -9.93 3.31 7.43
CA ARG A 20 -10.11 2.34 8.52
C ARG A 20 -9.76 2.92 9.90
N ARG A 21 -8.91 3.95 9.95
CA ARG A 21 -8.48 4.63 11.19
C ARG A 21 -8.98 6.08 11.28
N ALA A 22 -9.93 6.47 10.43
CA ALA A 22 -10.48 7.82 10.46
C ALA A 22 -11.25 8.08 11.76
N ASN A 23 -11.16 9.32 12.25
CA ASN A 23 -12.07 9.82 13.27
C ASN A 23 -13.35 10.30 12.60
N PHE A 24 -14.26 9.36 12.31
CA PHE A 24 -15.52 9.67 11.63
C PHE A 24 -16.41 10.67 12.40
N PRO A 25 -16.57 10.58 13.74
CA PRO A 25 -17.32 11.59 14.49
C PRO A 25 -16.79 13.01 14.27
N LYS A 26 -15.46 13.18 14.32
CA LYS A 26 -14.82 14.47 14.03
C LYS A 26 -15.03 14.90 12.58
N LEU A 27 -14.84 13.97 11.63
CA LEU A 27 -15.05 14.23 10.20
C LEU A 27 -16.46 14.77 9.93
N TYR A 28 -17.48 14.07 10.42
CA TYR A 28 -18.88 14.47 10.23
C TYR A 28 -19.18 15.77 10.94
N HIS A 29 -18.66 15.96 12.15
CA HIS A 29 -18.82 17.22 12.87
C HIS A 29 -18.24 18.38 12.08
N GLU A 30 -16.99 18.29 11.62
CA GLU A 30 -16.32 19.34 10.85
C GLU A 30 -17.03 19.62 9.53
N ILE A 31 -17.50 18.60 8.79
CA ILE A 31 -18.26 18.82 7.56
C ILE A 31 -19.56 19.60 7.83
N CYS A 32 -20.27 19.26 8.90
CA CYS A 32 -21.55 19.89 9.24
C CYS A 32 -21.41 21.29 9.85
N THR A 33 -20.30 21.57 10.56
CA THR A 33 -20.07 22.87 11.22
C THR A 33 -19.27 23.85 10.38
N THR A 34 -18.64 23.39 9.30
CA THR A 34 -17.97 24.26 8.34
C THR A 34 -18.99 25.16 7.65
N ASP A 35 -18.67 26.45 7.56
CA ASP A 35 -19.47 27.40 6.79
C ASP A 35 -19.21 27.21 5.29
N TRP A 36 -20.27 26.91 4.54
CA TRP A 36 -20.25 26.69 3.10
C TRP A 36 -20.78 27.89 2.31
N SER A 37 -21.08 29.01 2.97
CA SER A 37 -21.64 30.23 2.34
C SER A 37 -20.80 30.79 1.19
N PHE A 38 -19.49 30.53 1.18
CA PHE A 38 -18.59 30.91 0.08
C PHE A 38 -18.94 30.24 -1.26
N LEU A 39 -19.66 29.12 -1.25
CA LEU A 39 -20.11 28.43 -2.47
C LEU A 39 -21.16 29.22 -3.24
N GLU A 40 -21.95 30.06 -2.56
CA GLU A 40 -23.07 30.80 -3.15
C GLU A 40 -22.65 32.17 -3.69
N ASN A 41 -21.51 32.69 -3.24
CA ASN A 41 -21.13 34.10 -3.41
C ASN A 41 -19.97 34.33 -4.41
N GLY A 42 -19.51 33.29 -5.13
CA GLY A 42 -18.37 33.42 -6.02
C GLY A 42 -18.74 33.75 -7.47
N GLU A 43 -18.06 34.74 -8.04
CA GLU A 43 -18.23 35.12 -9.45
C GLU A 43 -17.54 34.14 -10.42
N ASP A 44 -16.44 33.51 -10.00
CA ASP A 44 -15.69 32.52 -10.79
C ASP A 44 -15.79 31.13 -10.17
N VAL A 45 -16.44 30.22 -10.89
CA VAL A 45 -16.63 28.82 -10.51
C VAL A 45 -15.31 28.11 -10.23
N ASN A 46 -14.22 28.43 -10.94
CA ASN A 46 -12.93 27.79 -10.73
C ASN A 46 -12.32 28.17 -9.37
N VAL A 47 -12.50 29.43 -8.96
CA VAL A 47 -12.03 29.93 -7.67
C VAL A 47 -12.83 29.29 -6.53
N VAL A 48 -14.15 29.27 -6.65
CA VAL A 48 -15.04 28.61 -5.67
C VAL A 48 -14.71 27.13 -5.52
N LEU A 49 -14.48 26.44 -6.63
CA LEU A 49 -14.14 25.01 -6.62
C LEU A 49 -12.78 24.75 -5.95
N ALA A 50 -11.80 25.62 -6.20
CA ALA A 50 -10.49 25.53 -5.55
C ALA A 50 -10.59 25.74 -4.03
N GLU A 51 -11.37 26.73 -3.58
CA GLU A 51 -11.63 26.99 -2.17
C GLU A 51 -12.36 25.83 -1.50
N PHE A 52 -13.36 25.26 -2.19
CA PHE A 52 -14.07 24.06 -1.73
C PHE A 52 -13.10 22.90 -1.48
N TYR A 53 -12.27 22.56 -2.47
CA TYR A 53 -11.33 21.45 -2.33
C TYR A 53 -10.29 21.73 -1.24
N SER A 54 -9.81 22.97 -1.12
CA SER A 54 -8.91 23.36 -0.04
C SER A 54 -9.53 23.12 1.34
N CYS A 55 -10.75 23.63 1.55
CA CYS A 55 -11.48 23.45 2.80
C CYS A 55 -11.74 21.96 3.10
N PHE A 56 -12.27 21.23 2.12
CA PHE A 56 -12.57 19.81 2.25
C PHE A 56 -11.31 18.98 2.55
N PHE A 57 -10.19 19.24 1.87
CA PHE A 57 -8.95 18.51 2.13
C PHE A 57 -8.32 18.85 3.49
N ASN A 58 -8.54 20.06 4.01
CA ASN A 58 -8.12 20.40 5.37
C ASN A 58 -8.89 19.57 6.41
N ILE A 59 -10.21 19.47 6.26
CA ILE A 59 -11.07 18.61 7.09
C ILE A 59 -10.60 17.15 7.00
N MET A 60 -10.35 16.66 5.78
CA MET A 60 -9.86 15.30 5.56
C MET A 60 -8.51 15.04 6.21
N THR A 61 -7.57 15.99 6.14
CA THR A 61 -6.23 15.85 6.74
C THR A 61 -6.31 15.92 8.28
N ALA A 62 -7.24 16.68 8.82
CA ALA A 62 -7.47 16.80 10.27
C ALA A 62 -8.17 15.58 10.89
N SER A 63 -8.95 14.85 10.08
CA SER A 63 -9.83 13.77 10.55
C SER A 63 -9.45 12.37 10.06
N VAL A 64 -8.70 12.25 8.96
CA VAL A 64 -8.29 10.98 8.35
C VAL A 64 -6.76 10.86 8.32
N PRO A 65 -6.16 9.93 9.09
CA PRO A 65 -4.72 9.77 9.08
C PRO A 65 -4.22 9.26 7.73
N LEU A 66 -3.01 9.68 7.37
CA LEU A 66 -2.30 9.24 6.18
C LEU A 66 -1.40 8.03 6.48
N ASN A 67 -1.46 7.00 5.62
CA ASN A 67 -0.56 5.85 5.67
C ASN A 67 0.45 5.92 4.53
N SER A 68 1.73 5.68 4.86
CA SER A 68 2.73 5.39 3.84
C SER A 68 2.63 3.93 3.40
N ILE A 69 2.34 3.70 2.11
CA ILE A 69 2.45 2.42 1.44
C ILE A 69 3.91 2.24 1.04
N ARG A 70 4.59 1.28 1.66
CA ARG A 70 5.93 0.91 1.20
C ARG A 70 5.78 -0.14 0.10
N PRO A 71 6.40 0.06 -1.07
CA PRO A 71 6.39 -0.98 -2.09
C PRO A 71 7.05 -2.23 -1.48
N SER A 72 6.46 -3.39 -1.77
CA SER A 72 7.06 -4.65 -1.36
C SER A 72 8.45 -4.76 -1.99
N LYS A 73 9.46 -5.13 -1.19
CA LYS A 73 10.79 -5.49 -1.71
C LYS A 73 10.78 -6.83 -2.45
N PHE A 74 9.70 -7.59 -2.29
CA PHE A 74 9.50 -8.87 -2.96
C PHE A 74 8.66 -8.67 -4.22
N PRO A 75 8.99 -9.40 -5.31
CA PRO A 75 8.14 -9.50 -6.47
C PRO A 75 6.68 -9.85 -6.13
N PRO A 76 5.71 -9.41 -6.95
CA PRO A 76 4.28 -9.59 -6.66
C PRO A 76 3.85 -11.05 -6.59
N TRP A 77 4.58 -11.96 -7.24
CA TRP A 77 4.32 -13.40 -7.19
C TRP A 77 4.80 -14.08 -5.89
N ILE A 78 5.53 -13.38 -5.00
CA ILE A 78 5.98 -13.98 -3.73
C ILE A 78 4.89 -13.85 -2.67
N THR A 79 4.39 -15.00 -2.22
CA THR A 79 3.40 -15.07 -1.14
C THR A 79 4.01 -14.70 0.23
N ARG A 80 3.15 -14.27 1.16
CA ARG A 80 3.56 -13.92 2.54
C ARG A 80 4.25 -15.09 3.25
N GLU A 81 3.81 -16.32 2.99
CA GLU A 81 4.39 -17.54 3.54
C GLU A 81 5.84 -17.73 3.09
N VAL A 82 6.11 -17.57 1.79
CA VAL A 82 7.47 -17.65 1.23
C VAL A 82 8.38 -16.60 1.86
N GLN A 83 7.88 -15.37 2.07
CA GLN A 83 8.63 -14.32 2.76
C GLN A 83 8.99 -14.70 4.19
N GLN A 84 8.08 -15.35 4.91
CA GLN A 84 8.33 -15.84 6.28
C GLN A 84 9.38 -16.97 6.27
N ASN A 85 9.26 -17.93 5.36
CA ASN A 85 10.23 -19.03 5.23
C ASN A 85 11.62 -18.52 4.81
N ILE A 86 11.73 -17.51 3.94
CA ILE A 86 13.00 -16.85 3.62
C ILE A 86 13.64 -16.23 4.88
N LYS A 87 12.85 -15.52 5.70
CA LYS A 87 13.33 -14.91 6.96
C LYS A 87 13.79 -15.99 7.94
N LEU A 88 13.00 -17.06 8.09
CA LEU A 88 13.28 -18.17 8.99
C LEU A 88 14.53 -18.96 8.55
N LYS A 89 14.68 -19.21 7.24
CA LYS A 89 15.90 -19.79 6.65
C LYS A 89 17.13 -18.96 7.02
N GLY A 90 17.04 -17.64 6.86
CA GLY A 90 18.11 -16.71 7.25
C GLY A 90 18.42 -16.74 8.76
N TYR A 91 17.39 -16.85 9.60
CA TYR A 91 17.54 -17.00 11.04
C TYR A 91 18.32 -18.27 11.42
N TYR A 92 17.91 -19.44 10.90
CA TYR A 92 18.58 -20.70 11.20
C TYR A 92 20.01 -20.76 10.66
N ARG A 93 20.27 -20.17 9.48
CA ARG A 93 21.65 -20.01 8.97
C ARG A 93 22.52 -19.23 9.95
N ARG A 94 22.05 -18.09 10.46
CA ARG A 94 22.79 -17.27 11.43
C ARG A 94 23.03 -18.03 12.74
N LYS A 95 22.02 -18.74 13.24
CA LYS A 95 22.14 -19.57 14.44
C LYS A 95 23.13 -20.72 14.26
N TRP A 96 23.08 -21.42 13.13
CA TRP A 96 24.03 -22.48 12.81
C TRP A 96 25.46 -21.96 12.73
N VAL A 97 25.70 -20.83 12.03
CA VAL A 97 27.04 -20.23 11.95
C VAL A 97 27.57 -19.84 13.33
N LYS A 98 26.72 -19.27 14.20
CA LYS A 98 27.10 -18.81 15.54
C LYS A 98 27.35 -19.96 16.52
N PHE A 99 26.46 -20.95 16.57
CA PHE A 99 26.47 -21.99 17.62
C PHE A 99 27.02 -23.33 17.15
N LYS A 100 27.25 -23.50 15.83
CA LYS A 100 27.73 -24.75 15.20
C LYS A 100 26.91 -26.00 15.55
N ASN A 101 25.66 -25.79 15.96
CA ASN A 101 24.74 -26.86 16.34
C ASN A 101 24.08 -27.48 15.09
N TYR A 102 24.15 -28.81 14.99
CA TYR A 102 23.60 -29.59 13.88
C TYR A 102 22.09 -29.42 13.69
N ARG A 103 21.33 -29.25 14.78
CA ARG A 103 19.87 -29.01 14.70
C ARG A 103 19.52 -27.74 13.91
N TYR A 104 20.33 -26.68 14.05
CA TYR A 104 20.12 -25.47 13.27
C TYR A 104 20.49 -25.64 11.79
N TYR A 105 21.47 -26.51 11.50
CA TYR A 105 21.82 -26.86 10.12
C TYR A 105 20.70 -27.63 9.44
N GLU A 106 20.13 -28.64 10.11
CA GLU A 106 19.03 -29.43 9.59
C GLU A 106 17.81 -28.56 9.27
N GLU A 107 17.41 -27.66 10.19
CA GLU A 107 16.32 -26.72 9.92
C GLU A 107 16.63 -25.76 8.77
N PHE A 108 17.87 -25.27 8.67
CA PHE A 108 18.29 -24.44 7.53
C PHE A 108 18.17 -25.21 6.21
N LYS A 109 18.64 -26.46 6.17
CA LYS A 109 18.58 -27.33 4.98
C LYS A 109 17.13 -27.63 4.58
N ARG A 110 16.28 -27.99 5.54
CA ARG A 110 14.84 -28.20 5.34
C ARG A 110 14.18 -26.94 4.76
N LEU A 111 14.40 -25.78 5.38
CA LEU A 111 13.82 -24.51 4.92
C LEU A 111 14.38 -24.06 3.57
N ARG A 112 15.62 -24.40 3.23
CA ARG A 112 16.17 -24.12 1.90
C ARG A 112 15.36 -24.84 0.82
N SER A 113 15.12 -26.13 1.00
CA SER A 113 14.34 -26.93 0.05
C SER A 113 12.89 -26.47 -0.03
N ILE A 114 12.26 -26.14 1.11
CA ILE A 114 10.89 -25.59 1.11
C ILE A 114 10.82 -24.28 0.34
N VAL A 115 11.72 -23.33 0.62
CA VAL A 115 11.71 -22.03 -0.08
C VAL A 115 11.91 -22.21 -1.58
N GLU A 116 12.80 -23.10 -2.01
CA GLU A 116 13.04 -23.37 -3.44
C GLU A 116 11.77 -23.89 -4.13
N ASN A 117 11.15 -24.94 -3.58
CA ASN A 117 9.89 -25.48 -4.10
C ASN A 117 8.76 -24.45 -4.12
N GLN A 118 8.64 -23.65 -3.05
CA GLN A 118 7.58 -22.64 -2.98
C GLN A 118 7.81 -21.50 -3.97
N MET A 119 9.05 -21.10 -4.24
CA MET A 119 9.37 -20.07 -5.23
C MET A 119 8.98 -20.53 -6.63
N ASP A 120 9.32 -21.77 -6.99
CA ASP A 120 8.97 -22.35 -8.29
C ASP A 120 7.46 -22.44 -8.48
N ASN A 121 6.74 -22.94 -7.47
CA ASN A 121 5.28 -23.05 -7.52
C ASN A 121 4.61 -21.68 -7.58
N SER A 122 5.08 -20.71 -6.79
CA SER A 122 4.50 -19.37 -6.78
C SER A 122 4.68 -18.67 -8.13
N TYR A 123 5.83 -18.85 -8.77
CA TYR A 123 6.10 -18.31 -10.10
C TYR A 123 5.25 -18.97 -11.18
N LYS A 124 5.12 -20.30 -11.18
CA LYS A 124 4.24 -21.03 -12.10
C LYS A 124 2.79 -20.58 -11.99
N ASN A 125 2.25 -20.55 -10.76
CA ASN A 125 0.88 -20.11 -10.51
C ASN A 125 0.66 -18.66 -10.98
N TYR A 126 1.64 -17.79 -10.75
CA TYR A 126 1.57 -16.41 -11.24
C TYR A 126 1.51 -16.34 -12.76
N LEU A 127 2.35 -17.11 -13.47
CA LEU A 127 2.31 -17.15 -14.93
C LEU A 127 0.97 -17.67 -15.47
N GLU A 128 0.43 -18.73 -14.87
CA GLU A 128 -0.89 -19.27 -15.24
C GLU A 128 -2.02 -18.25 -15.01
N GLN A 129 -1.97 -17.51 -13.89
CA GLN A 129 -2.93 -16.44 -13.60
C GLN A 129 -2.82 -15.29 -14.61
N VAL A 130 -1.60 -14.84 -14.93
CA VAL A 130 -1.39 -13.76 -15.91
C VAL A 130 -1.87 -14.21 -17.29
N GLN A 131 -1.54 -15.43 -17.71
CA GLN A 131 -1.98 -15.98 -19.00
C GLN A 131 -3.50 -16.15 -19.08
N SER A 132 -4.15 -16.63 -18.01
CA SER A 132 -5.60 -16.77 -17.99
C SER A 132 -6.31 -15.43 -18.01
N THR A 133 -5.80 -14.44 -17.26
CA THR A 133 -6.31 -13.06 -17.25
C THR A 133 -6.25 -12.42 -18.64
N ILE A 134 -5.12 -12.59 -19.35
CA ILE A 134 -4.96 -12.08 -20.73
C ILE A 134 -5.94 -12.77 -21.70
N LYS A 135 -6.17 -14.08 -21.54
CA LYS A 135 -7.12 -14.82 -22.38
C LYS A 135 -8.58 -14.43 -22.13
N SER A 136 -8.92 -14.07 -20.89
CA SER A 136 -10.27 -13.65 -20.51
C SER A 136 -10.57 -12.19 -20.82
N ASP A 137 -9.57 -11.37 -21.16
CA ASP A 137 -9.71 -9.95 -21.46
C ASP A 137 -9.24 -9.62 -22.89
N PRO A 138 -9.97 -10.07 -23.94
CA PRO A 138 -9.61 -9.78 -25.32
C PRO A 138 -10.21 -8.44 -25.77
N SER A 139 -9.91 -7.31 -25.12
CA SER A 139 -10.25 -5.96 -25.64
C SER A 139 -9.56 -4.82 -24.86
N SER A 140 -8.56 -4.21 -25.47
CA SER A 140 -8.27 -2.77 -25.39
C SER A 140 -7.81 -2.29 -26.75
#